data_AF-A0A4V2AA97-F1
#
_entry.id   AF-A0A4V2AA97-F1
#
_cell.length_a   1.000
_cell.length_b   1.000
_cell.length_c   1.000
_cell.angle_alpha   90.00
_cell.angle_beta   90.00
_cell.angle_gamma   90.00
#
_symmetry.space_group_name_H-M   'P 1'
#
loop_
_entity.id
_entity.type
_entity.pdbx_description
1 polymer ?
#
loop_
_entity_poly.entity_id
_entity_poly.type
_entity_poly.pdbx_seq_one_letter_code
_entity_poly.pdbx_strand_id
1 'polypeptide(L)'
;MSNENIYSAPQSDVTGVVDKTNEIDTFPRKSAWLVFFLGIPTLGIYSYYWLYTRTKLANSLNTHTVSITIPTMLLILSLVSLAISGLGTVYKDNIVLSVISAVISIAVFVLYIMSAFSLRTVLRNILESSGSSKPDLNGIMVFFFSSIYMQYKINQCIDERNNNPSRETIFRG
;
A
#
# COMPACT_ATOMS: atom_id res chain seq x y z
N MET A 1 -9.24 -7.00 55.44
CA MET A 1 -8.32 -7.18 54.29
C MET A 1 -9.14 -7.18 53.01
N SER A 2 -9.16 -6.05 52.30
CA SER A 2 -9.40 -5.94 50.84
C SER A 2 -9.42 -4.45 50.48
N ASN A 3 -8.27 -3.93 50.02
CA ASN A 3 -8.16 -2.58 49.46
C ASN A 3 -8.82 -2.56 48.08
N GLU A 4 -10.08 -2.15 47.98
CA GLU A 4 -10.68 -1.81 46.69
C GLU A 4 -10.09 -0.48 46.22
N ASN A 5 -9.24 -0.55 45.19
CA ASN A 5 -8.62 0.62 44.60
C ASN A 5 -9.64 1.34 43.70
N ILE A 6 -10.29 2.36 44.28
CA ILE A 6 -11.32 3.22 43.67
C ILE A 6 -10.78 4.05 42.49
N TYR A 7 -9.45 4.07 42.27
CA TYR A 7 -8.77 4.79 41.19
C TYR A 7 -8.32 3.90 40.03
N SER A 8 -8.88 2.71 39.89
CA SER A 8 -8.59 1.86 38.72
C SER A 8 -9.18 2.52 37.47
N ALA A 9 -8.31 3.00 36.57
CA ALA A 9 -8.75 3.58 35.30
C ALA A 9 -9.61 2.57 34.53
N PRO A 10 -10.69 3.00 33.86
CA PRO A 10 -11.50 2.10 33.06
C PRO A 10 -10.58 1.41 32.05
N GLN A 11 -10.46 0.08 32.16
CA GLN A 11 -9.84 -0.72 31.12
C GLN A 11 -10.73 -0.58 29.89
N SER A 12 -10.29 0.20 28.90
CA SER A 12 -10.97 0.28 27.61
C SER A 12 -10.91 -1.12 27.01
N ASP A 13 -12.06 -1.79 26.98
CA ASP A 13 -12.22 -3.02 26.22
C ASP A 13 -12.01 -2.67 24.75
N VAL A 14 -10.80 -2.93 24.21
CA VAL A 14 -10.45 -2.66 22.81
C VAL A 14 -11.04 -3.73 21.89
N THR A 15 -12.16 -4.34 22.28
CA THR A 15 -13.07 -5.03 21.38
C THR A 15 -14.22 -4.11 20.96
N GLY A 16 -13.91 -2.81 20.80
CA GLY A 16 -14.77 -1.89 20.08
C GLY A 16 -14.92 -2.41 18.65
N VAL A 17 -16.17 -2.62 18.24
CA VAL A 17 -16.60 -2.73 16.84
C VAL A 17 -15.71 -1.82 16.01
N VAL A 18 -14.86 -2.41 15.16
CA VAL A 18 -14.03 -1.64 14.23
C VAL A 18 -15.02 -0.86 13.39
N ASP A 19 -15.11 0.44 13.66
CA ASP A 19 -15.95 1.38 12.93
C ASP A 19 -15.37 1.45 11.52
N LYS A 20 -15.86 0.55 10.64
CA LYS A 20 -15.35 0.35 9.27
C LYS A 20 -15.37 1.63 8.45
N THR A 21 -16.11 2.63 8.90
CA THR A 21 -16.13 3.96 8.31
C THR A 21 -14.78 4.65 8.44
N ASN A 22 -13.98 4.45 9.50
CA ASN A 22 -12.75 5.23 9.75
C ASN A 22 -11.47 4.61 9.14
N GLU A 23 -11.61 3.49 8.42
CA GLU A 23 -10.47 2.74 7.87
C GLU A 23 -9.69 3.56 6.83
N ILE A 24 -10.38 4.34 5.99
CA ILE A 24 -9.73 5.16 4.95
C ILE A 24 -8.91 6.32 5.55
N ASP A 25 -9.34 6.88 6.68
CA ASP A 25 -8.67 8.01 7.34
C ASP A 25 -7.35 7.58 8.01
N THR A 26 -7.16 6.27 8.21
CA THR A 26 -5.88 5.70 8.68
C THR A 26 -4.79 5.80 7.61
N PHE A 27 -5.15 5.93 6.33
CA PHE A 27 -4.17 6.13 5.27
C PHE A 27 -3.59 7.55 5.34
N PRO A 28 -2.27 7.72 5.54
CA PRO A 28 -1.68 9.04 5.50
C PRO A 28 -1.90 9.67 4.13
N ARG A 29 -2.53 10.85 4.13
CA ARG A 29 -2.67 11.74 2.99
C ARG A 29 -1.26 12.16 2.56
N LYS A 30 -0.85 11.72 1.37
CA LYS A 30 0.43 12.08 0.77
C LYS A 30 0.15 12.65 -0.61
N SER A 31 0.87 13.70 -0.99
CA SER A 31 0.76 14.24 -2.34
C SER A 31 1.15 13.15 -3.34
N ALA A 32 0.26 12.80 -4.26
CA ALA A 32 0.52 11.81 -5.31
C ALA A 32 1.71 12.25 -6.20
N TRP A 33 1.88 13.56 -6.37
CA TRP A 33 3.04 14.16 -7.04
C TRP A 33 4.34 13.94 -6.27
N LEU A 34 4.30 13.96 -4.93
CA LEU A 34 5.48 13.64 -4.12
C LEU A 34 5.87 12.16 -4.31
N VAL A 35 4.91 11.24 -4.33
CA VAL A 35 5.17 9.80 -4.62
C VAL A 35 5.81 9.62 -6.00
N PHE A 36 5.36 10.36 -7.01
CA PHE A 36 5.93 10.36 -8.35
C PHE A 36 7.37 10.92 -8.37
N PHE A 37 7.56 12.14 -7.85
CA PHE A 37 8.88 12.80 -7.85
C PHE A 37 9.90 12.10 -6.95
N LEU A 38 9.48 11.37 -5.91
CA LEU A 38 10.39 10.57 -5.08
C LEU A 38 10.83 9.27 -5.78
N GLY A 39 10.08 8.79 -6.77
CA GLY A 39 10.46 7.63 -7.57
C GLY A 39 11.68 7.88 -8.47
N ILE A 40 11.86 9.11 -8.96
CA ILE A 40 12.93 9.49 -9.88
C ILE A 40 14.33 9.42 -9.21
N PRO A 41 14.59 10.07 -8.06
CA PRO A 41 15.90 10.00 -7.41
C PRO A 41 16.17 8.66 -6.73
N THR A 42 15.14 7.85 -6.45
CA THR A 42 15.30 6.52 -5.82
C THR A 42 15.44 5.37 -6.83
N LEU A 43 15.60 5.67 -8.12
CA LEU A 43 15.66 4.67 -9.19
C LEU A 43 14.44 3.71 -9.17
N GLY A 44 13.27 4.22 -8.75
CA GLY A 44 12.02 3.45 -8.66
C GLY A 44 11.85 2.61 -7.38
N ILE A 45 12.86 2.50 -6.51
CA ILE A 45 12.82 1.66 -5.30
C ILE A 45 11.72 2.11 -4.34
N TYR A 46 11.48 3.42 -4.25
CA TYR A 46 10.41 3.95 -3.42
C TYR A 46 9.03 3.38 -3.78
N SER A 47 8.76 3.11 -5.07
CA SER A 47 7.50 2.52 -5.51
C SER A 47 7.29 1.12 -4.92
N TYR A 48 8.36 0.33 -4.77
CA TYR A 48 8.30 -1.00 -4.17
C TYR A 48 8.09 -0.93 -2.66
N TYR A 49 8.77 -0.01 -1.98
CA TYR A 49 8.55 0.27 -0.56
C TYR A 49 7.13 0.77 -0.27
N TRP A 50 6.59 1.63 -1.14
CA TRP A 50 5.22 2.11 -1.06
C TRP A 50 4.23 0.94 -1.18
N LEU A 51 4.42 0.03 -2.15
CA LEU A 51 3.56 -1.16 -2.30
C LEU A 51 3.59 -2.05 -1.05
N TYR A 52 4.77 -2.30 -0.48
CA TYR A 52 4.92 -3.08 0.75
C TYR A 52 4.17 -2.44 1.93
N THR A 53 4.44 -1.17 2.23
CA THR A 53 3.83 -0.48 3.37
C THR A 53 2.31 -0.35 3.22
N ARG A 54 1.81 -0.07 2.02
CA ARG A 54 0.38 0.03 1.74
C ARG A 54 -0.33 -1.31 1.78
N THR A 55 0.31 -2.40 1.34
CA THR A 55 -0.25 -3.74 1.48
C THR A 55 -0.36 -4.13 2.95
N LYS A 56 0.67 -3.85 3.75
CA LYS A 56 0.63 -4.10 5.19
C LYS A 56 -0.50 -3.33 5.88
N LEU A 57 -0.64 -2.04 5.56
CA LEU A 57 -1.70 -1.20 6.12
C LEU A 57 -3.09 -1.65 5.66
N ALA A 58 -3.28 -1.93 4.37
CA ALA A 58 -4.55 -2.39 3.84
C ALA A 58 -4.97 -3.73 4.46
N ASN A 59 -4.02 -4.65 4.68
CA ASN A 59 -4.28 -5.90 5.37
C ASN A 59 -4.68 -5.71 6.84
N SER A 60 -4.10 -4.74 7.55
CA SER A 60 -4.51 -4.47 8.95
C SER A 60 -5.91 -3.87 9.08
N LEU A 61 -6.45 -3.32 7.98
CA LEU A 61 -7.75 -2.67 7.94
C LEU A 61 -8.85 -3.55 7.33
N ASN A 62 -8.51 -4.70 6.77
CA ASN A 62 -9.49 -5.60 6.16
C ASN A 62 -9.61 -6.92 6.92
N THR A 63 -10.81 -7.50 6.89
CA THR A 63 -11.03 -8.90 7.30
C THR A 63 -10.42 -9.89 6.30
N HIS A 64 -10.46 -9.56 5.00
CA HIS A 64 -9.82 -10.33 3.95
C HIS A 64 -8.44 -9.76 3.63
N THR A 65 -7.40 -10.57 3.73
CA THR A 65 -6.02 -10.13 3.53
C THR A 65 -5.37 -10.80 2.33
N VAL A 66 -4.34 -10.16 1.77
CA VAL A 66 -3.47 -10.75 0.74
C VAL A 66 -2.11 -11.07 1.31
N SER A 67 -1.38 -12.00 0.69
CA SER A 67 -0.05 -12.38 1.15
C SER A 67 0.92 -11.19 1.09
N ILE A 68 1.56 -10.88 2.23
CA ILE A 68 2.63 -9.87 2.30
C ILE A 68 3.96 -10.39 1.71
N THR A 69 4.07 -11.69 1.46
CA THR A 69 5.30 -12.32 0.98
C THR A 69 5.70 -11.79 -0.39
N ILE A 70 4.73 -11.60 -1.30
CA ILE A 70 4.99 -11.10 -2.67
C ILE A 70 5.61 -9.69 -2.68
N PRO A 71 5.01 -8.66 -2.04
CA PRO A 71 5.64 -7.33 -1.99
C PRO A 71 6.94 -7.31 -1.16
N THR A 72 7.10 -8.23 -0.19
CA THR A 72 8.37 -8.38 0.54
C THR A 72 9.48 -8.93 -0.37
N MET A 73 9.19 -9.98 -1.14
CA MET A 73 10.13 -10.53 -2.13
C MET A 73 10.48 -9.50 -3.20
N LEU A 74 9.49 -8.75 -3.70
CA LEU A 74 9.71 -7.65 -4.64
C LEU A 74 10.73 -6.64 -4.08
N LEU A 75 10.53 -6.21 -2.84
CA LEU A 75 11.43 -5.24 -2.21
C LEU A 75 12.85 -5.79 -2.07
N ILE A 76 13.00 -7.01 -1.55
CA ILE A 76 14.32 -7.65 -1.41
C ILE A 76 15.00 -7.83 -2.78
N LEU A 77 14.28 -8.37 -3.76
CA LEU A 77 14.82 -8.65 -5.08
C LEU A 77 15.18 -7.36 -5.84
N SER A 78 14.45 -6.26 -5.61
CA SER A 78 14.78 -4.95 -6.18
C SER A 78 16.11 -4.40 -5.66
N LEU A 79 16.43 -4.61 -4.37
CA LEU A 79 17.71 -4.21 -3.78
C LEU A 79 18.86 -5.06 -4.33
N VAL A 80 18.63 -6.37 -4.50
CA VAL A 80 19.60 -7.28 -5.14
C VAL A 80 19.83 -6.88 -6.60
N SER A 81 18.77 -6.57 -7.34
CA SER A 81 18.83 -6.11 -8.73
C SER A 81 19.65 -4.82 -8.87
N LEU A 82 19.49 -3.87 -7.95
CA LEU A 82 20.27 -2.64 -7.91
C LEU A 82 21.76 -2.93 -7.67
N ALA A 83 22.09 -3.80 -6.71
CA ALA A 83 23.47 -4.17 -6.41
C ALA A 83 24.16 -4.83 -7.62
N ILE A 84 23.47 -5.76 -8.29
CA ILE A 84 23.98 -6.44 -9.49
C ILE A 84 24.16 -5.46 -10.64
N SER A 85 23.22 -4.53 -10.82
CA SER A 85 23.31 -3.49 -11.85
C SER A 85 24.54 -2.60 -11.63
N GLY A 86 24.85 -2.26 -10.37
CA GLY A 86 26.07 -1.55 -10.00
C GLY A 86 27.34 -2.31 -10.39
N LEU A 87 27.40 -3.62 -10.09
CA LEU A 87 28.52 -4.49 -10.50
C LEU A 87 28.68 -4.56 -12.03
N GLY A 88 27.58 -4.60 -12.78
CA GLY A 88 27.61 -4.60 -14.25
C GLY A 88 28.29 -3.38 -14.85
N THR A 89 28.27 -2.22 -14.17
CA THR A 89 29.00 -1.03 -14.63
C THR A 89 30.52 -1.15 -14.51
N VAL A 90 31.00 -1.99 -13.59
CA VAL A 90 32.43 -2.29 -13.38
C VAL A 90 32.89 -3.41 -14.32
N TYR A 91 32.06 -4.44 -14.50
CA TYR A 91 32.37 -5.62 -15.31
C TYR A 91 31.57 -5.63 -16.63
N LYS A 92 31.73 -4.59 -17.45
CA LYS A 92 30.87 -4.30 -18.62
C LYS A 92 30.75 -5.43 -19.66
N ASP A 93 31.79 -6.23 -19.84
CA ASP A 93 31.84 -7.27 -20.89
C ASP A 93 31.49 -8.68 -20.38
N ASN A 94 31.01 -8.80 -19.13
CA ASN A 94 30.66 -10.09 -18.58
C ASN A 94 29.24 -10.52 -19.00
N ILE A 95 29.17 -11.39 -20.01
CA ILE A 95 27.91 -11.92 -20.54
C ILE A 95 27.06 -12.63 -19.49
N VAL A 96 27.68 -13.33 -18.53
CA VAL A 96 26.97 -14.06 -17.48
C VAL A 96 26.24 -13.08 -16.54
N LEU A 97 26.91 -11.99 -16.15
CA LEU A 97 26.29 -10.93 -15.33
C LEU A 97 25.14 -10.23 -16.08
N SER A 98 25.29 -10.02 -17.40
CA SER A 98 24.22 -9.43 -18.22
C SER A 98 22.98 -10.34 -18.33
N VAL A 99 23.17 -11.66 -18.44
CA VAL A 99 22.04 -12.60 -18.48
C VAL A 99 21.35 -12.67 -17.12
N ILE A 100 22.12 -12.72 -16.03
CA ILE A 100 21.58 -12.72 -14.66
C ILE A 100 20.76 -11.44 -14.40
N SER A 101 21.29 -10.26 -14.76
CA SER A 101 20.58 -9.00 -14.56
C SER A 101 19.28 -8.94 -15.36
N ALA A 102 19.27 -9.43 -16.61
CA ALA A 102 18.07 -9.52 -17.43
C ALA A 102 17.01 -10.43 -16.79
N VAL A 103 17.37 -11.64 -16.35
CA VAL A 103 16.44 -12.57 -15.69
C VAL A 103 15.84 -11.97 -14.42
N ILE A 104 16.69 -11.35 -13.58
CA ILE A 104 16.23 -10.69 -12.35
C ILE A 104 15.28 -9.54 -12.66
N SER A 105 15.56 -8.74 -13.70
CA SER A 105 14.71 -7.60 -14.09
C SER A 105 13.29 -8.07 -14.48
N ILE A 106 13.18 -9.18 -15.19
CA ILE A 106 11.90 -9.80 -15.56
C ILE A 106 11.17 -10.29 -14.30
N ALA A 107 11.88 -10.97 -13.39
CA ALA A 107 11.31 -11.44 -12.14
C ALA A 107 10.78 -10.28 -11.27
N VAL A 108 11.55 -9.19 -11.15
CA VAL A 108 11.12 -7.96 -10.45
C VAL A 108 9.85 -7.38 -11.11
N PHE A 109 9.81 -7.32 -12.44
CA PHE A 109 8.63 -6.81 -13.16
C PHE A 109 7.37 -7.65 -12.92
N VAL A 110 7.48 -8.98 -12.95
CA VAL A 110 6.36 -9.88 -12.65
C VAL A 110 5.89 -9.71 -11.21
N LEU A 111 6.81 -9.73 -10.23
CA LEU A 111 6.48 -9.53 -8.81
C LEU A 111 5.85 -8.16 -8.55
N TYR A 112 6.27 -7.13 -9.28
CA TYR A 112 5.68 -5.80 -9.22
C TYR A 112 4.22 -5.82 -9.65
N ILE A 113 3.90 -6.43 -10.81
CA ILE A 113 2.50 -6.56 -11.28
C ILE A 113 1.69 -7.34 -10.25
N MET A 114 2.18 -8.50 -9.78
CA MET A 114 1.48 -9.31 -8.79
C MET A 114 1.21 -8.52 -7.50
N SER A 115 2.18 -7.75 -7.01
CA SER A 115 2.03 -6.91 -5.82
C SER A 115 1.01 -5.79 -6.02
N ALA A 116 1.06 -5.11 -7.17
CA ALA A 116 0.15 -4.02 -7.50
C ALA A 116 -1.32 -4.49 -7.57
N PHE A 117 -1.57 -5.62 -8.23
CA PHE A 117 -2.91 -6.19 -8.33
C PHE A 117 -3.38 -6.83 -7.03
N SER A 118 -2.47 -7.39 -6.22
CA SER A 118 -2.80 -7.89 -4.88
C SER A 118 -3.26 -6.75 -3.96
N LEU A 119 -2.51 -5.64 -3.94
CA LEU A 119 -2.92 -4.45 -3.20
C LEU A 119 -4.26 -3.90 -3.72
N ARG A 120 -4.44 -3.82 -5.04
CA ARG A 120 -5.71 -3.39 -5.65
C ARG A 120 -6.91 -4.15 -5.08
N THR A 121 -6.80 -5.47 -4.93
CA THR A 121 -7.90 -6.31 -4.43
C THR A 121 -8.34 -5.90 -3.02
N VAL A 122 -7.40 -5.79 -2.08
CA VAL A 122 -7.72 -5.39 -0.69
C VAL A 122 -8.10 -3.92 -0.59
N LEU A 123 -7.43 -3.06 -1.35
CA LEU A 123 -7.68 -1.62 -1.33
C LEU A 123 -9.08 -1.29 -1.87
N ARG A 124 -9.55 -2.02 -2.89
CA ARG A 124 -10.90 -1.88 -3.43
C ARG A 124 -11.97 -2.11 -2.35
N ASN A 125 -11.79 -3.11 -1.49
CA ASN A 125 -12.74 -3.38 -0.41
C ASN A 125 -12.85 -2.20 0.57
N ILE A 126 -11.72 -1.55 0.89
CA ILE A 126 -11.69 -0.35 1.76
C ILE A 126 -12.38 0.84 1.07
N LEU A 127 -12.14 1.03 -0.23
CA LEU A 127 -12.78 2.12 -0.97
C LEU A 127 -14.28 1.90 -1.09
N GLU A 128 -14.75 0.67 -1.28
CA GLU A 128 -16.17 0.33 -1.32
C GLU A 128 -16.84 0.51 0.05
N SER A 129 -16.18 0.10 1.15
CA SER A 129 -16.71 0.27 2.51
C SER A 129 -16.73 1.72 2.98
N SER A 130 -15.84 2.57 2.45
CA SER A 130 -15.75 3.98 2.83
C SER A 130 -16.90 4.88 2.34
N GLY A 131 -17.82 4.35 1.52
CA GLY A 131 -18.95 5.12 0.98
C GLY A 131 -18.57 6.13 -0.11
N SER A 132 -17.40 5.98 -0.73
CA SER A 132 -16.99 6.80 -1.88
C SER A 132 -18.00 6.67 -3.02
N SER A 133 -18.27 7.78 -3.70
CA SER A 133 -19.14 7.81 -4.87
C SER A 133 -18.53 7.14 -6.10
N LYS A 134 -17.21 6.90 -6.09
CA LYS A 134 -16.44 6.32 -7.19
C LYS A 134 -15.38 5.36 -6.65
N PRO A 135 -15.76 4.21 -6.05
CA PRO A 135 -14.80 3.29 -5.44
C PRO A 135 -13.93 2.56 -6.47
N ASP A 136 -14.28 2.65 -7.76
CA ASP A 136 -13.62 1.90 -8.82
C ASP A 136 -12.13 2.22 -8.97
N LEU A 137 -11.32 1.19 -8.71
CA LEU A 137 -9.91 1.11 -9.03
C LEU A 137 -9.74 0.40 -10.37
N ASN A 138 -9.54 1.16 -11.45
CA ASN A 138 -9.38 0.61 -12.80
C ASN A 138 -8.06 -0.18 -12.91
N GLY A 139 -8.13 -1.43 -13.36
CA GLY A 139 -6.97 -2.32 -13.49
C GLY A 139 -5.93 -1.85 -14.51
N ILE A 140 -6.36 -1.24 -15.62
CA ILE A 140 -5.46 -0.68 -16.64
C ILE A 140 -4.67 0.48 -16.05
N MET A 141 -5.34 1.34 -15.27
CA MET A 141 -4.65 2.44 -14.59
C MET A 141 -3.71 1.94 -13.50
N VAL A 142 -4.04 0.87 -12.77
CA VAL A 142 -3.12 0.22 -11.82
C VAL A 142 -1.91 -0.38 -12.53
N PHE A 143 -2.07 -0.97 -13.72
CA PHE A 143 -0.96 -1.53 -14.49
C PHE A 143 0.06 -0.47 -14.90
N PHE A 144 -0.38 0.64 -15.47
CA PHE A 144 0.51 1.70 -15.97
C PHE A 144 1.00 2.66 -14.88
N PHE A 145 0.16 3.00 -13.89
CA PHE A 145 0.42 4.08 -12.92
C PHE A 145 0.45 3.62 -11.46
N SER A 146 0.09 2.36 -11.17
CA SER A 146 0.19 1.66 -9.88
C SER A 146 0.11 2.55 -8.64
N SER A 147 1.25 2.82 -7.99
CA SER A 147 1.35 3.56 -6.72
C SER A 147 0.77 4.97 -6.80
N ILE A 148 0.98 5.68 -7.91
CA ILE A 148 0.51 7.06 -8.10
C ILE A 148 -1.01 7.07 -8.24
N TYR A 149 -1.54 6.20 -9.09
CA TYR A 149 -2.98 6.10 -9.32
C TYR A 149 -3.72 5.66 -8.06
N MET A 150 -3.21 4.64 -7.36
CA MET A 150 -3.80 4.18 -6.10
C MET A 150 -3.71 5.27 -5.02
N GLN A 151 -2.60 5.99 -4.89
CA GLN A 151 -2.49 7.11 -3.95
C GLN A 151 -3.47 8.24 -4.28
N TYR A 152 -3.66 8.56 -5.57
CA TYR A 152 -4.66 9.52 -6.02
C TYR A 152 -6.07 9.09 -5.61
N LYS A 153 -6.44 7.82 -5.83
CA LYS A 153 -7.76 7.29 -5.47
C LYS A 153 -8.00 7.29 -3.95
N ILE A 154 -7.00 6.95 -3.15
CA ILE A 154 -7.06 7.06 -1.69
C ILE A 154 -7.32 8.51 -1.28
N ASN A 155 -6.57 9.47 -1.83
CA ASN A 155 -6.75 10.88 -1.50
C ASN A 155 -8.12 11.41 -1.92
N GLN A 156 -8.60 11.04 -3.12
CA GLN A 156 -9.93 11.41 -3.59
C GLN A 156 -11.02 10.91 -2.64
N CYS A 157 -10.88 9.68 -2.13
CA CYS A 157 -11.83 9.11 -1.19
C CYS A 157 -11.86 9.88 0.15
N ILE A 158 -10.68 10.24 0.68
CA ILE A 158 -10.55 11.06 1.89
C ILE A 158 -11.17 12.44 1.68
N ASP A 159 -10.92 13.06 0.52
CA ASP A 159 -11.45 14.38 0.19
C ASP A 159 -12.99 14.35 0.01
N GLU A 160 -13.56 13.29 -0.57
CA GLU A 160 -15.02 13.11 -0.68
C GLU A 160 -15.68 12.98 0.70
N ARG A 161 -15.06 12.24 1.62
CA ARG A 161 -15.55 12.07 2.99
C ARG A 161 -15.54 13.40 3.76
N ASN A 162 -14.41 14.10 3.75
CA ASN A 162 -14.24 15.37 4.47
C ASN A 162 -15.21 16.46 3.98
N ASN A 163 -15.56 16.46 2.69
CA ASN A 163 -16.47 17.44 2.10
C ASN A 163 -17.95 17.07 2.24
N ASN A 164 -18.31 15.87 2.73
CA ASN A 164 -19.69 15.45 2.93
C ASN A 164 -19.89 14.64 4.23
N PRO A 165 -19.81 15.29 5.41
CA PRO A 165 -19.90 14.62 6.71
C PRO A 165 -21.27 14.00 7.01
N SER A 166 -22.33 14.44 6.34
CA SER A 166 -23.69 13.87 6.46
C SER A 166 -23.81 12.40 6.03
N ARG A 167 -22.79 11.81 5.38
CA ARG A 167 -22.74 10.37 5.13
C ARG A 167 -22.30 9.55 6.34
N GLU A 168 -21.68 10.15 7.38
CA GLU A 168 -21.31 9.42 8.60
C GLU A 168 -22.52 9.02 9.45
N THR A 169 -23.59 9.82 9.45
CA THR A 169 -24.77 9.57 10.29
C THR A 169 -25.68 8.47 9.75
N ILE A 170 -25.63 8.14 8.46
CA ILE A 170 -26.52 7.13 7.86
C ILE A 170 -26.02 5.70 8.15
N PHE A 171 -24.71 5.49 8.31
CA PHE A 171 -24.13 4.17 8.64
C PHE A 171 -24.01 3.91 10.15
N ARG A 172 -24.49 4.85 10.98
CA ARG A 172 -24.54 4.75 12.44
C ARG A 172 -25.94 4.40 12.99
N GLY A 173 -26.91 4.13 12.11
CA GLY A 173 -28.29 3.77 12.45
C GLY A 173 -28.56 2.27 12.34
#